data_AF-A0A961C3L6-F1
#
_entry.id   AF-A0A961C3L6-F1
#
_cell.length_a   1.000
_cell.length_b   1.000
_cell.length_c   1.000
_cell.angle_alpha   90.00
_cell.angle_beta   90.00
_cell.angle_gamma   90.00
#
_symmetry.space_group_name_H-M   'P 1'
#
loop_
_entity.id
_entity.type
_entity.pdbx_description
1 polymer ?
#
loop_
_entity_poly.entity_id
_entity_poly.type
_entity_poly.pdbx_seq_one_letter_code
_entity_poly.pdbx_strand_id
1 'polypeptide(L)'
;TTDTAWHEDLAHPVATAADIDYVLDHANSVLADPLTRADIIGTYAGLRPLLQPKTKDDASSAKVSREHTVTEVAPGMCAIAGGKLTTYRVMAQDAVDFAVTHLYGEAGVSDHPCVTSQIPLVGAARYRGVQARRRQIAAERGWEVARVQHLLDRYGDEIDVLLDMIDADPTLGQPMATAPAYLRAEAAFAVTHEGALHLEDILRKRIRLDYETRDRGASSLEELGAIVAPLLAWDAERTAAEIASYRARVAGEEAAERERSDAAASAARAAVPDLVPMVA
;
A
#
# COMPACT_ATOMS: atom_id res chain seq x y z
N THR A 1 -0.66 17.44 -1.55
CA THR A 1 -0.10 16.86 -0.32
C THR A 1 0.15 17.99 0.66
N THR A 2 0.15 17.70 1.95
CA THR A 2 0.50 18.64 3.02
C THR A 2 1.89 18.33 3.58
N ASP A 3 2.44 19.26 4.35
CA ASP A 3 3.74 19.13 5.03
C ASP A 3 3.63 19.75 6.43
N THR A 4 3.18 18.94 7.38
CA THR A 4 2.93 19.32 8.78
C THR A 4 3.84 18.50 9.71
N ALA A 5 4.27 19.11 10.81
CA ALA A 5 4.98 18.38 11.86
C ALA A 5 4.03 17.37 12.51
N TRP A 6 4.52 16.17 12.82
CA TRP A 6 3.71 15.10 13.38
C TRP A 6 4.25 14.67 14.75
N HIS A 7 3.35 14.63 15.75
CA HIS A 7 3.67 14.28 17.13
C HIS A 7 2.76 13.19 17.72
N GLU A 8 1.80 12.72 16.92
CA GLU A 8 0.77 11.78 17.35
C GLU A 8 1.14 10.35 16.95
N ASP A 9 0.17 9.44 16.97
CA ASP A 9 0.38 8.02 16.65
C ASP A 9 1.07 7.82 15.28
N LEU A 10 2.10 6.98 15.27
CA LEU A 10 2.89 6.69 14.08
C LEU A 10 2.27 5.56 13.24
N ALA A 11 1.45 4.70 13.86
CA ALA A 11 0.85 3.56 13.19
C ALA A 11 -0.31 3.98 12.28
N HIS A 12 -1.14 4.92 12.75
CA HIS A 12 -2.37 5.34 12.08
C HIS A 12 -2.43 6.84 11.80
N PRO A 13 -1.52 7.40 10.97
CA PRO A 13 -1.67 8.77 10.52
C PRO A 13 -2.95 8.91 9.68
N VAL A 14 -3.68 9.99 9.92
CA VAL A 14 -4.98 10.28 9.29
C VAL A 14 -5.01 11.72 8.81
N ALA A 15 -5.79 11.98 7.75
CA ALA A 15 -6.00 13.34 7.24
C ALA A 15 -7.00 14.09 8.12
N THR A 16 -6.72 15.36 8.39
CA THR A 16 -7.66 16.25 9.09
C THR A 16 -8.58 16.98 8.11
N ALA A 17 -9.66 17.56 8.62
CA ALA A 17 -10.49 18.50 7.86
C ALA A 17 -9.68 19.68 7.31
N ALA A 18 -8.65 20.13 8.03
CA ALA A 18 -7.78 21.22 7.62
C ALA A 18 -6.86 20.81 6.46
N ASP A 19 -6.32 19.59 6.46
CA ASP A 19 -5.55 19.05 5.34
C ASP A 19 -6.41 18.96 4.07
N ILE A 20 -7.65 18.48 4.23
CA ILE A 20 -8.61 18.36 3.13
C ILE A 20 -8.92 19.72 2.52
N ASP A 21 -9.26 20.72 3.33
CA ASP A 21 -9.52 22.08 2.86
C ASP A 21 -8.29 22.67 2.18
N TYR A 22 -7.10 22.51 2.78
CA TYR A 22 -5.85 23.01 2.20
C TYR A 22 -5.63 22.45 0.78
N VAL A 23 -5.78 21.14 0.58
CA VAL A 23 -5.58 20.53 -0.74
C VAL A 23 -6.65 20.95 -1.72
N LEU A 24 -7.92 21.00 -1.32
CA LEU A 24 -9.02 21.45 -2.17
C LEU A 24 -8.84 22.90 -2.62
N ASP A 25 -8.53 23.81 -1.70
CA ASP A 25 -8.33 25.22 -1.99
C ASP A 25 -7.19 25.44 -2.99
N HIS A 26 -6.08 24.72 -2.82
CA HIS A 26 -4.96 24.79 -3.76
C HIS A 26 -5.33 24.22 -5.14
N ALA A 27 -6.07 23.11 -5.19
CA ALA A 27 -6.53 22.56 -6.48
C ALA A 27 -7.45 23.56 -7.20
N ASN A 28 -8.41 24.13 -6.47
CA ASN A 28 -9.40 25.07 -7.01
C ASN A 28 -8.80 26.41 -7.45
N SER A 29 -7.58 26.74 -7.03
CA SER A 29 -6.89 27.94 -7.53
C SER A 29 -6.43 27.82 -8.99
N VAL A 30 -6.38 26.60 -9.55
CA VAL A 30 -5.90 26.34 -10.92
C VAL A 30 -6.90 25.60 -11.81
N LEU A 31 -7.94 25.00 -11.23
CA LEU A 31 -8.97 24.28 -11.98
C LEU A 31 -10.03 25.23 -12.55
N ALA A 32 -10.45 24.97 -13.79
CA ALA A 32 -11.52 25.73 -14.42
C ALA A 32 -12.89 25.46 -13.77
N ASP A 33 -13.15 24.20 -13.41
CA ASP A 33 -14.32 23.75 -12.69
C ASP A 33 -13.92 23.42 -11.24
N PRO A 34 -14.38 24.20 -10.23
CA PRO A 34 -14.00 23.97 -8.84
C PRO A 34 -14.55 22.66 -8.28
N LEU A 35 -13.71 21.93 -7.56
CA LEU A 35 -14.04 20.75 -6.78
C LEU A 35 -14.62 21.14 -5.41
N THR A 36 -15.47 20.28 -4.89
CA THR A 36 -16.05 20.38 -3.54
C THR A 36 -15.66 19.16 -2.71
N ARG A 37 -15.91 19.21 -1.40
CA ARG A 37 -15.76 18.02 -0.53
C ARG A 37 -16.60 16.83 -1.00
N ALA A 38 -17.70 17.06 -1.73
CA ALA A 38 -18.52 15.98 -2.29
C ALA A 38 -17.81 15.21 -3.43
N ASP A 39 -16.82 15.83 -4.08
CA ASP A 39 -16.06 15.20 -5.18
C ASP A 39 -14.94 14.28 -4.66
N ILE A 40 -14.63 14.33 -3.35
CA ILE A 40 -13.64 13.44 -2.72
C ILE A 40 -14.24 12.04 -2.58
N ILE A 41 -13.54 11.04 -3.15
CA ILE A 41 -13.89 9.61 -3.05
C ILE A 41 -13.01 8.84 -2.06
N GLY A 42 -11.88 9.42 -1.63
CA GLY A 42 -10.95 8.78 -0.70
C GLY A 42 -9.83 9.72 -0.27
N THR A 43 -9.23 9.43 0.87
CA THR A 43 -8.06 10.15 1.42
C THR A 43 -7.00 9.15 1.85
N TYR A 44 -5.77 9.61 1.98
CA TYR A 44 -4.72 8.86 2.65
C TYR A 44 -3.75 9.84 3.32
N ALA A 45 -3.13 9.39 4.41
CA ALA A 45 -2.05 10.09 5.09
C ALA A 45 -0.87 9.14 5.26
N GLY A 46 0.33 9.71 5.37
CA GLY A 46 1.56 8.95 5.52
C GLY A 46 2.68 9.83 6.03
N LEU A 47 3.53 9.24 6.87
CA LEU A 47 4.63 9.94 7.52
C LEU A 47 5.91 9.81 6.71
N ARG A 48 6.66 10.91 6.58
CA ARG A 48 7.96 10.93 5.91
C ARG A 48 9.05 10.71 6.97
N PRO A 49 9.87 9.65 6.87
CA PRO A 49 10.98 9.43 7.80
C PRO A 49 12.12 10.38 7.45
N LEU A 50 12.06 11.60 7.97
CA LEU A 50 13.02 12.65 7.66
C LEU A 50 14.19 12.64 8.67
N LEU A 51 15.42 12.71 8.16
CA LEU A 51 16.62 12.77 8.99
C LEU A 51 16.87 14.20 9.46
N GLN A 52 16.59 14.49 10.73
CA GLN A 52 17.02 15.74 11.35
C GLN A 52 18.48 15.62 11.82
N PRO A 53 19.40 16.46 11.33
CA PRO A 53 20.70 16.62 11.98
C PRO A 53 20.44 17.15 13.39
N LYS A 54 20.95 16.49 14.43
CA LYS A 54 20.99 17.07 15.78
C LYS A 54 21.99 18.23 15.80
N THR A 55 21.61 19.40 15.29
CA THR A 55 22.30 20.66 15.62
C THR A 55 21.86 21.08 17.03
N LYS A 56 22.82 21.36 17.91
CA LYS A 56 22.58 21.77 19.31
C LYS A 56 21.88 23.13 19.49
N ASP A 57 21.39 23.75 18.42
CA ASP A 57 20.72 25.05 18.44
C ASP A 57 19.37 24.97 17.70
N ASP A 58 18.28 25.14 18.44
CA ASP A 58 16.87 25.13 17.99
C ASP A 58 16.50 26.25 16.99
N ALA A 59 17.47 27.07 16.57
CA ALA A 59 17.22 28.31 15.82
C ALA A 59 17.50 28.23 14.31
N SER A 60 17.97 27.09 13.78
CA SER A 60 18.12 26.92 12.33
C SER A 60 17.12 25.89 11.84
N SER A 61 16.22 26.29 10.93
CA SER A 61 15.45 25.36 10.12
C SER A 61 16.42 24.62 9.20
N ALA A 62 17.13 23.63 9.74
CA ALA A 62 17.99 22.77 8.97
C ALA A 62 17.10 22.11 7.92
N LYS A 63 17.33 22.44 6.65
CA LYS A 63 16.69 21.75 5.53
C LYS A 63 16.88 20.25 5.77
N VAL A 64 15.78 19.59 6.12
CA VAL A 64 15.84 18.20 6.55
C VAL A 64 16.30 17.38 5.34
N SER A 65 17.42 16.66 5.48
CA SER A 65 18.01 15.94 4.35
C SER A 65 17.08 14.81 3.91
N ARG A 66 16.90 14.67 2.60
CA ARG A 66 16.11 13.59 1.99
C ARG A 66 16.99 12.43 1.49
N GLU A 67 18.27 12.44 1.82
CA GLU A 67 19.18 11.33 1.54
C GLU A 67 19.03 10.24 2.60
N HIS A 68 19.39 9.00 2.27
CA HIS A 68 19.43 7.93 3.24
C HIS A 68 20.78 7.89 3.96
N THR A 69 20.80 7.26 5.13
CA THR A 69 22.02 6.96 5.88
C THR A 69 21.97 5.51 6.32
N VAL A 70 23.09 4.81 6.13
CA VAL A 70 23.32 3.46 6.65
C VAL A 70 24.32 3.55 7.79
N THR A 71 24.02 2.93 8.93
CA THR A 71 24.85 3.02 10.13
C THR A 71 24.71 1.79 11.02
N GLU A 72 25.68 1.57 11.90
CA GLU A 72 25.57 0.59 12.97
C GLU A 72 25.04 1.28 14.24
N VAL A 73 23.87 0.87 14.72
CA VAL A 73 23.23 1.48 15.90
C VAL A 73 23.51 0.72 17.20
N ALA A 74 23.96 -0.53 17.09
CA ALA A 74 24.42 -1.39 18.15
C ALA A 74 25.34 -2.48 17.54
N PRO A 75 26.22 -3.12 18.31
CA PRO A 75 27.11 -4.15 17.78
C PRO A 75 26.37 -5.23 16.96
N GLY A 76 26.67 -5.33 15.67
CA GLY A 76 26.06 -6.26 14.72
C GLY A 76 24.70 -5.82 14.16
N MET A 77 24.23 -4.61 14.47
CA MET A 77 22.92 -4.10 14.04
C MET A 77 23.08 -2.96 13.02
N CYS A 78 22.92 -3.29 11.74
CA CYS A 78 22.81 -2.33 10.64
C CYS A 78 21.41 -1.70 10.62
N ALA A 79 21.36 -0.38 10.50
CA ALA A 79 20.14 0.40 10.34
C ALA A 79 20.24 1.31 9.12
N ILE A 80 19.11 1.47 8.44
CA ILE A 80 18.93 2.45 7.36
C ILE A 80 17.79 3.40 7.71
N ALA A 81 18.01 4.69 7.50
CA ALA A 81 17.01 5.73 7.73
C ALA A 81 17.05 6.78 6.62
N GLY A 82 15.93 7.47 6.40
CA GLY A 82 15.78 8.46 5.34
C GLY A 82 15.56 7.85 3.94
N GLY A 83 15.88 8.63 2.91
CA GLY A 83 15.75 8.23 1.51
C GLY A 83 14.34 8.39 0.91
N LYS A 84 14.16 7.81 -0.27
CA LYS A 84 12.92 7.90 -1.06
C LYS A 84 12.60 6.56 -1.70
N LEU A 85 11.33 6.36 -2.04
CA LEU A 85 10.92 5.21 -2.85
C LEU A 85 11.70 5.13 -4.17
N THR A 86 12.03 6.26 -4.82
CA THR A 86 12.79 6.25 -6.08
C THR A 86 14.23 5.76 -5.95
N THR A 87 14.79 5.75 -4.74
CA THR A 87 16.18 5.33 -4.45
C THR A 87 16.26 4.01 -3.70
N TYR A 88 15.12 3.32 -3.49
CA TYR A 88 15.03 2.14 -2.61
C TYR A 88 16.04 1.04 -2.96
N ARG A 89 16.33 0.80 -4.25
CA ARG A 89 17.26 -0.25 -4.68
C ARG A 89 18.70 0.08 -4.28
N VAL A 90 19.12 1.33 -4.48
CA VAL A 90 20.46 1.79 -4.08
C VAL A 90 20.57 1.80 -2.57
N MET A 91 19.54 2.27 -1.87
CA MET A 91 19.42 2.19 -0.41
C MET A 91 19.61 0.75 0.12
N ALA A 92 18.92 -0.21 -0.48
CA ALA A 92 19.03 -1.62 -0.12
C ALA A 92 20.42 -2.18 -0.41
N GLN A 93 21.01 -1.83 -1.57
CA GLN A 93 22.38 -2.21 -1.91
C GLN A 93 23.36 -1.68 -0.87
N ASP A 94 23.32 -0.39 -0.53
CA ASP A 94 24.23 0.21 0.45
C ASP A 94 24.10 -0.44 1.83
N ALA A 95 22.88 -0.80 2.25
CA ALA A 95 22.63 -1.49 3.52
C ALA A 95 23.22 -2.91 3.54
N VAL A 96 23.11 -3.66 2.44
CA VAL A 96 23.69 -5.00 2.29
C VAL A 96 25.21 -4.92 2.19
N ASP A 97 25.74 -4.03 1.36
CA ASP A 97 27.18 -3.82 1.19
C ASP A 97 27.82 -3.45 2.54
N PHE A 98 27.20 -2.55 3.32
CA PHE A 98 27.65 -2.20 4.67
C PHE A 98 27.73 -3.41 5.61
N ALA A 99 26.71 -4.28 5.59
CA ALA A 99 26.66 -5.48 6.41
C ALA A 99 27.71 -6.53 5.97
N VAL A 100 27.88 -6.73 4.65
CA VAL A 100 28.88 -7.63 4.07
C VAL A 100 30.30 -7.15 4.42
N THR A 101 30.58 -5.85 4.31
CA THR A 101 31.87 -5.28 4.70
C THR A 101 32.15 -5.49 6.20
N HIS A 102 31.16 -5.37 7.06
CA HIS A 102 31.34 -5.66 8.50
C HIS A 102 31.71 -7.12 8.78
N LEU A 103 31.12 -8.06 8.04
CA LEU A 103 31.33 -9.50 8.26
C LEU A 103 32.62 -10.03 7.61
N TYR A 104 32.99 -9.50 6.45
CA TYR A 104 34.02 -10.10 5.58
C TYR A 104 35.11 -9.11 5.15
N GLY A 105 35.05 -7.85 5.61
CA GLY A 105 35.91 -6.76 5.14
C GLY A 105 35.58 -6.33 3.70
N GLU A 106 36.36 -5.38 3.18
CA GLU A 106 36.17 -4.83 1.82
C GLU A 106 36.17 -5.90 0.71
N ALA A 107 36.88 -7.02 0.93
CA ALA A 107 36.93 -8.14 0.00
C ALA A 107 35.55 -8.80 -0.21
N GLY A 108 34.67 -8.78 0.81
CA GLY A 108 33.35 -9.40 0.72
C GLY A 108 32.46 -8.77 -0.33
N VAL A 109 32.49 -7.44 -0.47
CA VAL A 109 31.70 -6.71 -1.48
C VAL A 109 32.29 -6.92 -2.88
N SER A 110 33.62 -6.97 -3.01
CA SER A 110 34.26 -7.24 -4.30
C SER A 110 34.03 -8.66 -4.80
N ASP A 111 33.98 -9.65 -3.89
CA ASP A 111 33.75 -11.06 -4.23
C ASP A 111 32.26 -11.35 -4.53
N HIS A 112 31.36 -10.51 -4.03
CA HIS A 112 29.91 -10.66 -4.18
C HIS A 112 29.24 -9.35 -4.63
N PRO A 113 29.51 -8.86 -5.87
CA PRO A 113 28.95 -7.61 -6.34
C PRO A 113 27.43 -7.67 -6.47
N CYS A 114 26.75 -6.58 -6.08
CA CYS A 114 25.30 -6.48 -6.18
C CYS A 114 24.82 -6.47 -7.64
N VAL A 115 23.92 -7.40 -7.98
CA VAL A 115 23.35 -7.56 -9.33
C VAL A 115 21.89 -7.09 -9.43
N THR A 116 21.33 -6.52 -8.36
CA THR A 116 19.90 -6.17 -8.27
C THR A 116 19.43 -5.16 -9.32
N SER A 117 20.33 -4.40 -9.94
CA SER A 117 20.01 -3.50 -11.06
C SER A 117 19.58 -4.23 -12.33
N GLN A 118 19.85 -5.53 -12.41
CA GLN A 118 19.55 -6.39 -13.56
C GLN A 118 18.49 -7.46 -13.26
N ILE A 119 18.07 -7.59 -11.99
CA ILE A 119 17.04 -8.54 -11.58
C ILE A 119 15.66 -7.89 -11.79
N PRO A 120 14.80 -8.44 -12.66
CA PRO A 120 13.42 -7.97 -12.76
C PRO A 120 12.68 -8.22 -11.44
N LEU A 121 11.80 -7.29 -11.05
CA LEU A 121 10.85 -7.55 -9.99
C LEU A 121 9.84 -8.63 -10.43
N VAL A 122 9.18 -9.24 -9.44
CA VAL A 122 8.04 -10.14 -9.67
C VAL A 122 7.02 -9.46 -10.58
N GLY A 123 6.45 -10.20 -11.55
CA GLY A 123 5.56 -9.66 -12.57
C GLY A 123 6.26 -9.02 -13.78
N ALA A 124 7.55 -8.68 -13.70
CA ALA A 124 8.20 -7.89 -14.75
C ALA A 124 8.89 -8.73 -15.84
N ALA A 125 9.31 -9.96 -15.54
CA ALA A 125 10.25 -10.73 -16.37
C ALA A 125 9.74 -10.98 -17.79
N ARG A 126 8.47 -11.39 -17.95
CA ARG A 126 7.86 -11.67 -19.26
C ARG A 126 6.81 -10.64 -19.68
N TYR A 127 6.77 -9.48 -19.01
CA TYR A 127 5.71 -8.47 -19.20
C TYR A 127 5.43 -8.16 -20.68
N ARG A 128 6.47 -7.91 -21.48
CA ARG A 128 6.31 -7.58 -22.92
C ARG A 128 5.73 -8.73 -23.74
N GLY A 129 6.10 -9.97 -23.41
CA GLY A 129 5.56 -11.16 -24.07
C GLY A 129 4.07 -11.34 -23.78
N VAL A 130 3.65 -11.12 -22.52
CA VAL A 130 2.23 -11.21 -22.15
C VAL A 130 1.43 -10.02 -22.70
N GLN A 131 1.98 -8.81 -22.66
CA GLN A 131 1.38 -7.60 -23.23
C GLN A 131 1.06 -7.75 -24.73
N ALA A 132 1.92 -8.44 -25.49
CA ALA A 132 1.70 -8.73 -26.90
C ALA A 132 0.49 -9.66 -27.13
N ARG A 133 0.21 -10.56 -26.17
CA ARG A 133 -0.93 -11.50 -26.21
C ARG A 133 -2.24 -10.92 -25.66
N ARG A 134 -2.27 -9.67 -25.17
CA ARG A 134 -3.46 -9.14 -24.46
C ARG A 134 -4.79 -9.27 -25.22
N ARG A 135 -4.79 -9.08 -26.55
CA ARG A 135 -5.99 -9.20 -27.38
C ARG A 135 -6.43 -10.65 -27.56
N GLN A 136 -5.47 -11.57 -27.65
CA GLN A 136 -5.74 -13.00 -27.72
C GLN A 136 -6.38 -13.46 -26.40
N ILE A 137 -5.77 -13.12 -25.26
CA ILE A 137 -6.32 -13.43 -23.93
C ILE A 137 -7.74 -12.87 -23.79
N ALA A 138 -7.96 -11.61 -24.20
CA ALA A 138 -9.28 -11.00 -24.16
C ALA A 138 -10.32 -11.79 -24.98
N ALA A 139 -9.97 -12.21 -26.21
CA ALA A 139 -10.85 -13.00 -27.06
C ALA A 139 -11.14 -14.40 -26.47
N GLU A 140 -10.13 -15.10 -25.95
CA GLU A 140 -10.26 -16.43 -25.33
C GLU A 140 -11.14 -16.39 -24.08
N ARG A 141 -11.07 -15.30 -23.31
CA ARG A 141 -11.83 -15.12 -22.06
C ARG A 141 -13.18 -14.44 -22.25
N GLY A 142 -13.49 -13.95 -23.45
CA GLY A 142 -14.69 -13.13 -23.69
C GLY A 142 -14.68 -11.83 -22.88
N TRP A 143 -13.49 -11.23 -22.68
CA TRP A 143 -13.31 -10.00 -21.92
C TRP A 143 -13.00 -8.81 -22.83
N GLU A 144 -13.22 -7.62 -22.29
CA GLU A 144 -12.67 -6.39 -22.86
C GLU A 144 -11.13 -6.38 -22.73
N VAL A 145 -10.44 -5.84 -23.74
CA VAL A 145 -8.97 -5.68 -23.70
C VAL A 145 -8.54 -4.83 -22.50
N ALA A 146 -9.38 -3.89 -22.06
CA ALA A 146 -9.13 -3.07 -20.88
C ALA A 146 -9.02 -3.90 -19.59
N ARG A 147 -9.78 -5.00 -19.46
CA ARG A 147 -9.66 -5.89 -18.29
C ARG A 147 -8.32 -6.61 -18.27
N VAL A 148 -7.88 -7.12 -19.43
CA VAL A 148 -6.55 -7.76 -19.53
C VAL A 148 -5.45 -6.73 -19.25
N GLN A 149 -5.62 -5.49 -19.71
CA GLN A 149 -4.68 -4.42 -19.42
C GLN A 149 -4.63 -4.07 -17.92
N HIS A 150 -5.78 -4.00 -17.25
CA HIS A 150 -5.86 -3.82 -15.78
C HIS A 150 -5.07 -4.90 -15.04
N LEU A 151 -5.30 -6.17 -15.37
CA LEU A 151 -4.57 -7.28 -14.74
C LEU A 151 -3.06 -7.23 -15.04
N LEU A 152 -2.67 -6.87 -16.27
CA LEU A 152 -1.26 -6.66 -16.64
C LEU A 152 -0.61 -5.51 -15.87
N ASP A 153 -1.31 -4.38 -15.69
CA ASP A 153 -0.78 -3.21 -15.00
C ASP A 153 -0.57 -3.46 -13.51
N ARG A 154 -1.31 -4.43 -12.93
CA ARG A 154 -1.22 -4.81 -11.51
C ARG A 154 -0.27 -5.98 -11.26
N TYR A 155 -0.41 -7.06 -12.03
CA TYR A 155 0.26 -8.34 -11.79
C TYR A 155 1.36 -8.65 -12.80
N GLY A 156 1.48 -7.85 -13.86
CA GLY A 156 2.45 -8.08 -14.91
C GLY A 156 2.31 -9.46 -15.53
N ASP A 157 3.39 -10.24 -15.59
CA ASP A 157 3.39 -11.60 -16.13
C ASP A 157 2.84 -12.68 -15.17
N GLU A 158 2.49 -12.32 -13.93
CA GLU A 158 1.75 -13.19 -13.02
C GLU A 158 0.26 -13.28 -13.39
N ILE A 159 -0.22 -12.50 -14.37
CA ILE A 159 -1.55 -12.70 -14.94
C ILE A 159 -1.77 -14.14 -15.40
N ASP A 160 -0.72 -14.84 -15.90
CA ASP A 160 -0.82 -16.26 -16.26
C ASP A 160 -1.29 -17.11 -15.05
N VAL A 161 -0.83 -16.80 -13.83
CA VAL A 161 -1.26 -17.47 -12.58
C VAL A 161 -2.72 -17.17 -12.28
N LEU A 162 -3.16 -15.91 -12.42
CA LEU A 162 -4.57 -15.56 -12.23
C LEU A 162 -5.46 -16.29 -13.25
N LEU A 163 -5.01 -16.45 -14.50
CA LEU A 163 -5.73 -17.20 -15.51
C LEU A 163 -5.85 -18.68 -15.15
N ASP A 164 -4.77 -19.29 -14.65
CA ASP A 164 -4.79 -20.70 -14.17
C ASP A 164 -5.73 -20.88 -12.97
N MET A 165 -5.76 -19.91 -12.04
CA MET A 165 -6.72 -19.91 -10.92
C MET A 165 -8.17 -19.85 -11.41
N ILE A 166 -8.45 -19.03 -12.43
CA ILE A 166 -9.79 -18.92 -13.04
C ILE A 166 -10.17 -20.18 -13.80
N ASP A 167 -9.21 -20.86 -14.43
CA ASP A 167 -9.47 -22.15 -15.08
C ASP A 167 -9.80 -23.25 -14.06
N ALA A 168 -9.17 -23.23 -12.89
CA ALA A 168 -9.46 -24.16 -11.79
C ALA A 168 -10.81 -23.86 -11.11
N ASP A 169 -11.14 -22.59 -10.91
CA ASP A 169 -12.43 -22.13 -10.39
C ASP A 169 -12.97 -20.96 -11.24
N PRO A 170 -13.87 -21.25 -12.21
CA PRO A 170 -14.46 -20.23 -13.06
C PRO A 170 -15.21 -19.12 -12.32
N THR A 171 -15.62 -19.35 -11.06
CA THR A 171 -16.27 -18.32 -10.25
C THR A 171 -15.32 -17.17 -9.89
N LEU A 172 -14.00 -17.42 -9.85
CA LEU A 172 -12.98 -16.39 -9.65
C LEU A 172 -12.86 -15.43 -10.84
N GLY A 173 -13.27 -15.86 -12.03
CA GLY A 173 -13.29 -15.02 -13.23
C GLY A 173 -14.45 -14.01 -13.28
N GLN A 174 -15.34 -14.04 -12.29
CA GLN A 174 -16.44 -13.10 -12.18
C GLN A 174 -15.97 -11.75 -11.63
N PRO A 175 -16.49 -10.63 -12.16
CA PRO A 175 -16.29 -9.31 -11.55
C PRO A 175 -16.88 -9.27 -10.14
N MET A 176 -16.26 -8.52 -9.24
CA MET A 176 -16.85 -8.23 -7.94
C MET A 176 -18.14 -7.41 -8.10
N ALA A 177 -19.14 -7.68 -7.28
CA ALA A 177 -20.49 -7.12 -7.43
C ALA A 177 -20.52 -5.59 -7.29
N THR A 178 -19.74 -5.06 -6.35
CA THR A 178 -19.67 -3.63 -6.00
C THR A 178 -18.45 -2.93 -6.58
N ALA A 179 -17.54 -3.67 -7.19
CA ALA A 179 -16.31 -3.16 -7.78
C ALA A 179 -15.96 -3.92 -9.09
N PRO A 180 -16.76 -3.79 -10.16
CA PRO A 180 -16.68 -4.65 -11.35
C PRO A 180 -15.42 -4.48 -12.22
N ALA A 181 -14.58 -3.48 -11.90
CA ALA A 181 -13.23 -3.38 -12.44
C ALA A 181 -12.33 -4.53 -11.95
N TYR A 182 -12.58 -5.01 -10.73
CA TYR A 182 -11.84 -6.08 -10.07
C TYR A 182 -12.51 -7.43 -10.28
N LEU A 183 -11.71 -8.48 -10.45
CA LEU A 183 -12.15 -9.87 -10.46
C LEU A 183 -12.04 -10.48 -9.06
N ARG A 184 -12.90 -11.46 -8.77
CA ARG A 184 -12.81 -12.27 -7.53
C ARG A 184 -11.45 -12.97 -7.40
N ALA A 185 -10.82 -13.31 -8.53
CA ALA A 185 -9.46 -13.85 -8.60
C ALA A 185 -8.41 -12.94 -7.94
N GLU A 186 -8.54 -11.62 -8.01
CA GLU A 186 -7.59 -10.67 -7.44
C GLU A 186 -7.55 -10.75 -5.91
N ALA A 187 -8.71 -10.97 -5.27
CA ALA A 187 -8.80 -11.20 -3.83
C ALA A 187 -8.21 -12.55 -3.42
N ALA A 188 -8.45 -13.60 -4.21
CA ALA A 188 -7.86 -14.92 -3.96
C ALA A 188 -6.34 -14.90 -4.14
N PHE A 189 -5.83 -14.20 -5.16
CA PHE A 189 -4.40 -14.04 -5.44
C PHE A 189 -3.71 -13.30 -4.31
N ALA A 190 -4.33 -12.24 -3.77
CA ALA A 190 -3.82 -11.49 -2.63
C ALA A 190 -3.49 -12.39 -1.43
N VAL A 191 -4.34 -13.38 -1.14
CA VAL A 191 -4.13 -14.34 -0.05
C VAL A 191 -3.07 -15.37 -0.39
N THR A 192 -3.21 -16.00 -1.56
CA THR A 192 -2.45 -17.20 -1.93
C THR A 192 -1.03 -16.91 -2.41
N HIS A 193 -0.78 -15.72 -2.95
CA HIS A 193 0.50 -15.34 -3.58
C HIS A 193 1.11 -14.06 -3.00
N GLU A 194 0.31 -13.16 -2.41
CA GLU A 194 0.81 -11.87 -1.89
C GLU A 194 0.80 -11.75 -0.36
N GLY A 195 0.49 -12.85 0.35
CA GLY A 195 0.55 -12.94 1.80
C GLY A 195 -0.46 -12.07 2.56
N ALA A 196 -1.60 -11.74 1.94
CA ALA A 196 -2.68 -11.07 2.66
C ALA A 196 -3.30 -12.00 3.71
N LEU A 197 -3.37 -11.52 4.96
CA LEU A 197 -3.90 -12.29 6.09
C LEU A 197 -5.19 -11.72 6.66
N HIS A 198 -5.56 -10.49 6.28
CA HIS A 198 -6.75 -9.79 6.74
C HIS A 198 -7.49 -9.12 5.59
N LEU A 199 -8.79 -8.84 5.75
CA LEU A 199 -9.56 -8.10 4.74
C LEU A 199 -8.96 -6.70 4.48
N GLU A 200 -8.34 -6.11 5.52
CA GLU A 200 -7.63 -4.83 5.40
C GLU A 200 -6.42 -4.90 4.46
N ASP A 201 -5.64 -5.98 4.49
CA ASP A 201 -4.48 -6.13 3.60
C ASP A 201 -4.91 -6.12 2.15
N ILE A 202 -6.02 -6.80 1.86
CA ILE A 202 -6.59 -6.87 0.52
C ILE A 202 -7.08 -5.49 0.10
N LEU A 203 -8.00 -4.88 0.84
CA LEU A 203 -8.67 -3.65 0.45
C LEU A 203 -7.74 -2.44 0.34
N ARG A 204 -6.74 -2.32 1.23
CA ARG A 204 -5.83 -1.16 1.27
C ARG A 204 -4.57 -1.36 0.45
N LYS A 205 -3.98 -2.56 0.49
CA LYS A 205 -2.61 -2.81 -0.02
C LYS A 205 -2.59 -3.58 -1.34
N ARG A 206 -3.58 -4.45 -1.61
CA ARG A 206 -3.60 -5.30 -2.81
C ARG A 206 -4.57 -4.82 -3.88
N ILE A 207 -5.83 -4.53 -3.53
CA ILE A 207 -6.90 -4.11 -4.46
C ILE A 207 -7.38 -2.66 -4.29
N ARG A 208 -6.74 -1.83 -3.47
CA ARG A 208 -6.87 -0.35 -3.41
C ARG A 208 -8.28 0.25 -3.33
N LEU A 209 -9.32 -0.55 -3.04
CA LEU A 209 -10.70 -0.07 -2.92
C LEU A 209 -10.88 0.96 -1.80
N ASP A 210 -10.02 0.94 -0.78
CA ASP A 210 -10.01 1.88 0.35
C ASP A 210 -10.05 3.37 -0.07
N TYR A 211 -9.43 3.72 -1.20
CA TYR A 211 -9.42 5.11 -1.70
C TYR A 211 -9.86 5.24 -3.16
N GLU A 212 -10.18 4.13 -3.85
CA GLU A 212 -10.75 4.13 -5.19
C GLU A 212 -12.29 4.11 -5.18
N THR A 213 -12.92 3.89 -4.02
CA THR A 213 -14.39 3.85 -3.86
C THR A 213 -14.83 4.69 -2.67
N ARG A 214 -15.98 5.37 -2.81
CA ARG A 214 -16.48 6.35 -1.82
C ARG A 214 -16.76 5.74 -0.45
N ASP A 215 -17.16 4.48 -0.41
CA ASP A 215 -17.43 3.72 0.82
C ASP A 215 -16.19 2.95 1.30
N ARG A 216 -15.00 3.24 0.76
CA ARG A 216 -13.73 2.58 1.07
C ARG A 216 -13.78 1.05 0.89
N GLY A 217 -14.60 0.57 -0.05
CA GLY A 217 -14.79 -0.85 -0.31
C GLY A 217 -15.64 -1.58 0.73
N ALA A 218 -16.33 -0.86 1.62
CA ALA A 218 -17.17 -1.46 2.66
C ALA A 218 -18.30 -2.34 2.08
N SER A 219 -18.83 -2.00 0.90
CA SER A 219 -19.86 -2.80 0.21
C SER A 219 -19.32 -4.12 -0.35
N SER A 220 -18.00 -4.26 -0.47
CA SER A 220 -17.34 -5.48 -0.96
C SER A 220 -17.00 -6.48 0.15
N LEU A 221 -17.20 -6.12 1.42
CA LEU A 221 -16.70 -6.89 2.57
C LEU A 221 -17.30 -8.29 2.68
N GLU A 222 -18.60 -8.43 2.49
CA GLU A 222 -19.27 -9.74 2.53
C GLU A 222 -18.78 -10.66 1.41
N GLU A 223 -18.65 -10.13 0.19
CA GLU A 223 -18.16 -10.90 -0.97
C GLU A 223 -16.69 -11.30 -0.77
N LEU A 224 -15.84 -10.37 -0.31
CA LEU A 224 -14.44 -10.64 0.00
C LEU A 224 -14.31 -11.67 1.13
N GLY A 225 -15.10 -11.55 2.20
CA GLY A 225 -15.14 -12.51 3.29
C GLY A 225 -15.47 -13.92 2.80
N ALA A 226 -16.45 -14.06 1.89
CA ALA A 226 -16.81 -15.35 1.30
C ALA A 226 -15.71 -15.97 0.43
N ILE A 227 -14.87 -15.16 -0.23
CA ILE A 227 -13.73 -15.62 -1.02
C ILE A 227 -12.55 -16.01 -0.12
N VAL A 228 -12.25 -15.19 0.88
CA VAL A 228 -11.04 -15.27 1.70
C VAL A 228 -11.15 -16.30 2.80
N ALA A 229 -12.33 -16.41 3.44
CA ALA A 229 -12.55 -17.32 4.56
C ALA A 229 -12.11 -18.77 4.29
N PRO A 230 -12.49 -19.43 3.17
CA PRO A 230 -12.03 -20.78 2.89
C PRO A 230 -10.52 -20.87 2.63
N LEU A 231 -9.89 -19.83 2.08
CA LEU A 231 -8.45 -19.81 1.77
C LEU A 231 -7.59 -19.69 3.03
N LEU A 232 -8.07 -18.96 4.04
CA LEU A 232 -7.39 -18.77 5.33
C LEU A 232 -7.95 -19.65 6.45
N ALA A 233 -8.86 -20.56 6.12
CA ALA A 233 -9.58 -21.42 7.06
C ALA A 233 -10.26 -20.64 8.20
N TRP A 234 -10.87 -19.49 7.89
CA TRP A 234 -11.67 -18.73 8.85
C TRP A 234 -13.02 -19.40 9.08
N ASP A 235 -13.45 -19.43 10.34
CA ASP A 235 -14.83 -19.72 10.67
C ASP A 235 -15.72 -18.46 10.53
N ALA A 236 -17.01 -18.63 10.78
CA ALA A 236 -17.99 -17.55 10.68
C ALA A 236 -17.73 -16.43 11.70
N GLU A 237 -17.21 -16.76 12.89
CA GLU A 237 -16.90 -15.77 13.93
C GLU A 237 -15.72 -14.89 13.51
N ARG A 238 -14.64 -15.51 13.02
CA ARG A 238 -13.48 -14.80 12.49
C ARG A 238 -13.85 -13.93 11.29
N THR A 239 -14.65 -14.45 10.37
CA THR A 239 -15.11 -13.70 9.20
C THR A 239 -15.93 -12.47 9.62
N ALA A 240 -16.84 -12.62 10.58
CA ALA A 240 -17.60 -11.50 11.11
C ALA A 240 -16.71 -10.48 11.83
N ALA A 241 -15.70 -10.93 12.59
CA ALA A 241 -14.75 -10.06 13.27
C ALA A 241 -13.90 -9.23 12.28
N GLU A 242 -13.43 -9.82 11.20
CA GLU A 242 -12.68 -9.14 10.13
C GLU A 242 -13.53 -8.03 9.47
N ILE A 243 -14.77 -8.36 9.10
CA ILE A 243 -15.72 -7.41 8.50
C ILE A 243 -16.02 -6.26 9.48
N ALA A 244 -16.31 -6.58 10.75
CA ALA A 244 -16.60 -5.59 11.78
C ALA A 244 -15.40 -4.68 12.03
N SER A 245 -14.19 -5.23 12.09
CA SER A 245 -12.96 -4.48 12.28
C SER A 245 -12.71 -3.50 11.14
N TYR A 246 -12.86 -3.93 9.88
CA TYR A 246 -12.68 -3.03 8.74
C TYR A 246 -13.71 -1.90 8.74
N ARG A 247 -14.98 -2.19 9.02
CA ARG A 247 -16.04 -1.17 9.14
C ARG A 247 -15.75 -0.16 10.24
N ALA A 248 -15.31 -0.63 11.40
CA ALA A 248 -14.94 0.24 12.51
C ALA A 248 -13.78 1.16 12.10
N ARG A 249 -12.76 0.64 11.41
CA ARG A 249 -11.64 1.44 10.90
C ARG A 249 -12.11 2.55 9.95
N VAL A 250 -12.95 2.22 8.98
CA VAL A 250 -13.54 3.20 8.04
C VAL A 250 -14.27 4.30 8.81
N ALA A 251 -15.10 3.94 9.80
CA ALA A 251 -15.80 4.92 10.62
C ALA A 251 -14.85 5.80 11.46
N GLY A 252 -13.76 5.22 11.98
CA GLY A 252 -12.72 5.96 12.72
C GLY A 252 -11.97 6.96 11.84
N GLU A 253 -11.64 6.59 10.60
CA GLU A 253 -11.01 7.49 9.63
C GLU A 253 -11.96 8.63 9.21
N GLU A 254 -13.23 8.32 8.93
CA GLU A 254 -14.22 9.35 8.64
C GLU A 254 -14.44 10.29 9.83
N ALA A 255 -14.39 9.79 11.07
CA ALA A 255 -14.46 10.62 12.26
C ALA A 255 -13.25 11.57 12.33
N ALA A 256 -12.05 11.04 12.11
CA ALA A 256 -10.82 11.82 12.09
C ALA A 256 -10.84 12.94 11.03
N GLU A 257 -11.41 12.69 9.85
CA GLU A 257 -11.52 13.66 8.76
C GLU A 257 -12.46 14.85 9.05
N ARG A 258 -13.30 14.74 10.08
CA ARG A 258 -14.17 15.83 10.54
C ARG A 258 -13.45 16.73 11.56
N GLU A 259 -12.37 16.24 12.16
CA GLU A 259 -11.58 16.97 13.13
C GLU A 259 -10.59 17.93 12.46
N ARG A 260 -10.35 19.09 13.07
CA ARG A 260 -9.46 20.12 12.49
C ARG A 260 -8.02 20.06 12.97
N SER A 261 -7.73 19.34 14.05
CA SER A 261 -6.38 19.22 14.61
C SER A 261 -5.89 17.78 14.58
N ASP A 262 -4.57 17.63 14.44
CA ASP A 262 -3.91 16.31 14.41
C ASP A 262 -4.22 15.49 15.67
N ALA A 263 -4.16 16.12 16.85
CA ALA A 263 -4.44 15.44 18.12
C ALA A 263 -5.89 14.91 18.20
N ALA A 264 -6.88 15.69 17.76
CA ALA A 264 -8.27 15.26 17.78
C ALA A 264 -8.54 14.16 16.73
N ALA A 265 -7.98 14.31 15.53
CA ALA A 265 -8.09 13.33 14.46
C ALA A 265 -7.41 12.01 14.85
N SER A 266 -6.21 12.06 15.43
CA SER A 266 -5.49 10.88 15.93
C SER A 266 -6.26 10.19 17.05
N ALA A 267 -6.82 10.95 18.01
CA ALA A 267 -7.65 10.37 19.06
C ALA A 267 -8.91 9.67 18.51
N ALA A 268 -9.57 10.26 17.51
CA ALA A 268 -10.73 9.65 16.86
C ALA A 268 -10.36 8.33 16.16
N ARG A 269 -9.21 8.27 15.48
CA ARG A 269 -8.72 7.03 14.86
C ARG A 269 -8.30 5.99 15.90
N ALA A 270 -7.62 6.40 16.97
CA ALA A 270 -7.13 5.53 18.04
C ALA A 270 -8.26 4.90 18.88
N ALA A 271 -9.46 5.48 18.86
CA ALA A 271 -10.64 4.88 19.50
C ALA A 271 -11.06 3.54 18.86
N VAL A 272 -10.57 3.24 17.66
CA VAL A 272 -10.82 1.98 16.94
C VAL A 272 -9.61 1.07 17.08
N PRO A 273 -9.74 -0.09 17.73
CA PRO A 273 -8.63 -1.03 17.88
C PRO A 273 -8.27 -1.71 16.55
N ASP A 274 -7.00 -2.06 16.41
CA ASP A 274 -6.56 -2.92 15.32
C ASP A 274 -6.95 -4.37 15.57
N LEU A 275 -7.24 -5.11 14.49
CA LEU A 275 -7.60 -6.52 14.57
C LEU A 275 -6.45 -7.38 15.12
N VAL A 276 -5.23 -7.03 14.75
CA VAL A 276 -3.99 -7.56 15.31
C VAL A 276 -3.20 -6.36 15.81
N PRO A 277 -3.09 -6.17 17.14
CA PRO A 277 -2.33 -5.07 17.69
C PRO A 277 -0.87 -5.16 17.23
N MET A 278 -0.29 -4.02 16.84
CA MET A 278 1.16 -3.93 16.78
C MET A 278 1.71 -4.22 18.18
N VAL A 279 2.56 -5.25 18.28
CA VAL A 279 3.29 -5.52 19.53
C VAL A 279 4.22 -4.34 19.77
N ALA A 280 3.97 -3.59 20.85
CA ALA A 280 4.76 -2.45 21.28
C ALA A 280 6.13 -2.87 21.84
#